data_AF-A0A538J0B8-F1
#
_entry.id   AF-A0A538J0B8-F1
#
_cell.length_a   1.000
_cell.length_b   1.000
_cell.length_c   1.000
_cell.angle_alpha   90.00
_cell.angle_beta   90.00
_cell.angle_gamma   90.00
#
_symmetry.space_group_name_H-M   'P 1'
#
loop_
_entity.id
_entity.type
_entity.pdbx_description
1 polymer ?
#
loop_
_entity_poly.entity_id
_entity_poly.type
_entity_poly.pdbx_seq_one_letter_code
_entity_poly.pdbx_strand_id
1 'polypeptide(L)'
;VHRRDEFRASQIMEDRARANDRIDWVTNAVVDEVLGDQRVTGVRLRDVNTDETWELEADGVFAAIGHDPNTALFLDQLEHDEAGYLITKAHSTETNVPGVFAVGDVQDHVYRQAVTAAGSGCMGALDAEKYLAALQGHLMAAEAAPRS
;
A
#
# COMPACT_ATOMS: atom_id res chain seq x y z
N VAL A 1 13.15 -6.94 -12.95
CA VAL A 1 13.05 -5.85 -13.94
C VAL A 1 12.87 -4.54 -13.21
N HIS A 2 13.69 -3.54 -13.50
CA HIS A 2 13.63 -2.21 -12.90
C HIS A 2 13.84 -1.14 -13.95
N ARG A 3 13.07 -0.05 -13.89
CA ARG A 3 13.04 0.99 -14.92
C ARG A 3 14.22 1.97 -14.89
N ARG A 4 15.08 1.88 -13.88
CA ARG A 4 16.27 2.72 -13.68
C ARG A 4 17.45 1.82 -13.35
N ASP A 5 18.65 2.38 -13.37
CA ASP A 5 19.84 1.68 -12.90
C ASP A 5 20.02 1.78 -11.37
N GLU A 6 19.46 2.84 -10.76
CA GLU A 6 19.54 3.08 -9.33
C GLU A 6 18.28 2.61 -8.57
N PHE A 7 18.50 2.01 -7.40
CA PHE A 7 17.46 1.52 -6.50
C PHE A 7 17.21 2.49 -5.34
N ARG A 8 15.96 2.55 -4.88
CA ARG A 8 15.58 3.28 -3.65
C ARG A 8 15.68 2.41 -2.39
N ALA A 9 16.06 1.14 -2.54
CA ALA A 9 16.21 0.22 -1.43
C ALA A 9 17.41 0.61 -0.56
N SER A 10 17.44 0.14 0.69
CA SER A 10 18.64 0.28 1.51
C SER A 10 19.80 -0.50 0.90
N GLN A 11 21.03 0.01 1.04
CA GLN A 11 22.23 -0.59 0.46
C GLN A 11 22.39 -2.07 0.86
N ILE A 12 22.14 -2.42 2.12
CA ILE A 12 22.22 -3.80 2.63
C ILE A 12 21.24 -4.74 1.91
N MET A 13 20.04 -4.26 1.56
CA MET A 13 19.05 -5.06 0.85
C MET A 13 19.44 -5.26 -0.61
N GLU A 14 19.97 -4.22 -1.25
CA GLU A 14 20.49 -4.30 -2.60
C GLU A 14 21.67 -5.27 -2.67
N ASP A 15 22.65 -5.15 -1.78
CA ASP A 15 23.82 -6.03 -1.70
C ASP A 15 23.40 -7.50 -1.53
N ARG A 16 22.45 -7.76 -0.63
CA ARG A 16 21.93 -9.11 -0.40
C ARG A 16 21.27 -9.69 -1.65
N ALA A 17 20.50 -8.87 -2.37
CA ALA A 17 19.81 -9.32 -3.57
C ALA A 17 20.80 -9.53 -4.74
N ARG A 18 21.81 -8.66 -4.86
CA ARG A 18 22.89 -8.79 -5.87
C ARG A 18 23.77 -10.01 -5.63
N ALA A 19 23.97 -10.41 -4.39
CA ALA A 19 24.72 -11.61 -4.02
C ALA A 19 23.96 -12.93 -4.22
N ASN A 20 22.74 -12.90 -4.75
CA ASN A 20 21.92 -14.10 -4.96
C ASN A 20 21.97 -14.55 -6.42
N ASP A 21 22.64 -15.67 -6.67
CA ASP A 21 22.83 -16.25 -8.01
C ASP A 21 21.54 -16.73 -8.70
N ARG A 22 20.40 -16.71 -8.00
CA ARG A 22 19.08 -17.03 -8.57
C ARG A 22 18.34 -15.80 -9.10
N ILE A 23 18.93 -14.61 -8.98
CA ILE A 23 18.30 -13.36 -9.42
C ILE A 23 19.07 -12.83 -10.63
N ASP A 24 18.40 -12.83 -11.78
CA ASP A 24 18.85 -12.08 -12.95
C ASP A 24 18.32 -10.66 -12.90
N TRP A 25 19.25 -9.70 -12.95
CA TRP A 25 18.95 -8.28 -12.89
C TRP A 25 18.77 -7.71 -14.29
N VAL A 26 17.63 -7.08 -14.51
CA VAL A 26 17.34 -6.31 -15.71
C VAL A 26 17.01 -4.89 -15.26
N THR A 27 17.94 -3.96 -15.47
CA THR A 27 17.78 -2.53 -15.19
C THR A 27 17.49 -1.76 -16.47
N ASN A 28 17.10 -0.49 -16.34
CA ASN A 28 16.75 0.38 -17.47
C ASN A 28 15.71 -0.23 -18.42
N ALA A 29 14.81 -1.06 -17.89
CA ALA A 29 13.81 -1.74 -18.69
C ALA A 29 12.42 -1.65 -18.05
N VAL A 30 11.40 -1.64 -18.89
CA VAL A 30 9.99 -1.72 -18.50
C VAL A 30 9.34 -2.96 -19.11
N VAL A 31 8.30 -3.46 -18.46
CA VAL A 31 7.43 -4.48 -19.06
C VAL A 31 6.51 -3.77 -20.06
N ASP A 32 6.60 -4.16 -21.32
CA ASP A 32 5.79 -3.63 -22.41
C ASP A 32 4.54 -4.50 -22.62
N GLU A 33 4.69 -5.82 -22.51
CA GLU A 33 3.59 -6.79 -22.66
C GLU A 33 3.81 -8.01 -21.74
N VAL A 34 2.74 -8.53 -21.15
CA VAL A 34 2.75 -9.85 -20.50
C VAL A 34 2.26 -10.86 -21.54
N LEU A 35 3.10 -11.83 -21.87
CA LEU A 35 2.85 -12.79 -22.93
C LEU A 35 2.09 -14.01 -22.40
N GLY A 36 1.20 -14.53 -23.24
CA GLY A 36 0.35 -15.68 -22.96
C GLY A 36 -1.13 -15.34 -23.06
N ASP A 37 -1.96 -16.38 -23.19
CA ASP A 37 -3.42 -16.24 -23.30
C ASP A 37 -4.08 -16.48 -21.93
N GLN A 38 -4.23 -17.75 -21.54
CA GLN A 38 -4.83 -18.13 -20.24
C GLN A 38 -3.82 -18.19 -19.09
N ARG A 39 -2.53 -18.25 -19.40
CA ARG A 39 -1.43 -18.29 -18.42
C ARG A 39 -0.25 -17.50 -18.95
N VAL A 40 0.54 -16.94 -18.04
CA VAL A 40 1.79 -16.27 -18.38
C VAL A 40 2.75 -17.29 -18.99
N THR A 41 3.37 -16.93 -20.10
CA THR A 41 4.46 -17.68 -20.72
C THR A 41 5.74 -16.85 -20.84
N GLY A 42 5.64 -15.54 -20.65
CA GLY A 42 6.78 -14.65 -20.64
C GLY A 42 6.37 -13.18 -20.49
N VAL A 43 7.36 -12.32 -20.65
CA VAL A 43 7.20 -10.87 -20.71
C VAL A 43 8.00 -10.31 -21.87
N ARG A 44 7.41 -9.38 -22.61
CA ARG A 44 8.16 -8.50 -23.50
C ARG A 44 8.64 -7.32 -22.69
N LEU A 45 9.94 -7.11 -22.68
CA LEU A 45 10.59 -5.95 -22.08
C LEU A 45 10.96 -4.94 -23.14
N ARG A 46 11.07 -3.68 -22.73
CA ARG A 46 11.58 -2.57 -23.54
C ARG A 46 12.64 -1.80 -22.76
N ASP A 47 13.78 -1.55 -23.39
CA ASP A 47 14.82 -0.69 -22.83
C ASP A 47 14.36 0.77 -22.88
N VAL A 48 14.47 1.48 -21.76
CA VAL A 48 13.97 2.87 -21.64
C VAL A 48 14.86 3.90 -22.34
N ASN A 49 16.08 3.53 -22.72
CA ASN A 49 17.05 4.39 -23.38
C ASN A 49 17.07 4.15 -24.90
N THR A 50 16.91 2.90 -25.34
CA THR A 50 17.02 2.53 -26.77
C THR A 50 15.69 2.21 -27.44
N ASP A 51 14.61 2.01 -26.65
CA ASP A 51 13.31 1.48 -27.10
C ASP A 51 13.38 0.09 -27.77
N GLU A 52 14.52 -0.60 -27.69
CA GLU A 52 14.64 -1.98 -28.17
C GLU A 52 13.84 -2.92 -27.27
N THR A 53 13.20 -3.93 -27.87
CA THR A 53 12.37 -4.91 -27.16
C THR A 53 12.91 -6.32 -27.27
N TRP A 54 12.78 -7.09 -26.20
CA TRP A 54 13.12 -8.52 -26.17
C TRP A 54 12.16 -9.27 -25.26
N GLU A 55 12.13 -10.59 -25.37
CA GLU A 55 11.24 -11.45 -24.58
C GLU A 55 12.03 -12.25 -23.55
N LEU A 56 11.43 -12.44 -22.38
CA LEU A 56 11.93 -13.33 -21.34
C LEU A 56 10.85 -14.37 -21.02
N GLU A 57 11.20 -15.63 -21.04
CA GLU A 57 10.31 -16.72 -20.60
C GLU A 57 10.09 -16.63 -19.09
N ALA A 58 8.83 -16.75 -18.68
CA ALA A 58 8.42 -16.72 -17.28
C ALA A 58 7.04 -17.35 -17.13
N ASP A 59 6.84 -18.11 -16.05
CA ASP A 59 5.53 -18.67 -15.71
C ASP A 59 4.67 -17.73 -14.83
N GLY A 60 5.23 -16.60 -14.40
CA GLY A 60 4.55 -15.64 -13.53
C GLY A 60 5.23 -14.28 -13.46
N VAL A 61 4.43 -13.24 -13.22
CA VAL A 61 4.87 -11.84 -13.08
C VAL A 61 4.36 -11.27 -11.78
N PHE A 62 5.25 -10.68 -10.99
CA PHE A 62 4.91 -10.03 -9.72
C PHE A 62 5.26 -8.54 -9.81
N ALA A 63 4.25 -7.68 -9.82
CA ALA A 63 4.43 -6.23 -9.86
C ALA A 63 4.64 -5.67 -8.44
N ALA A 64 5.80 -5.07 -8.20
CA ALA A 64 6.16 -4.43 -6.93
C ALA A 64 6.45 -2.93 -7.13
N ILE A 65 5.50 -2.19 -7.72
CA ILE A 65 5.67 -0.79 -8.15
C ILE A 65 5.20 0.26 -7.12
N GLY A 66 4.72 -0.18 -5.96
CA GLY A 66 4.04 0.66 -4.98
C GLY A 66 2.52 0.45 -5.00
N HIS A 67 1.83 1.17 -4.14
CA HIS A 67 0.36 1.13 -4.03
C HIS A 67 -0.14 2.57 -4.00
N ASP A 68 -1.20 2.82 -4.76
CA ASP A 68 -1.92 4.10 -4.78
C ASP A 68 -3.18 3.94 -3.92
N PRO A 69 -3.24 4.55 -2.72
CA PRO A 69 -4.41 4.44 -1.86
C PRO A 69 -5.60 5.17 -2.52
N ASN A 70 -6.80 4.59 -2.42
CA ASN A 70 -8.01 5.19 -3.02
C ASN A 70 -8.57 6.35 -2.18
N THR A 71 -7.81 7.43 -2.09
CA THR A 71 -8.04 8.56 -1.19
C THR A 71 -8.28 9.87 -1.92
N ALA A 72 -8.20 9.87 -3.26
CA ALA A 72 -8.29 11.07 -4.11
C ALA A 72 -9.49 11.99 -3.79
N LEU A 73 -10.63 11.42 -3.39
CA LEU A 73 -11.83 12.18 -3.02
C LEU A 73 -11.70 12.97 -1.71
N PHE A 74 -10.71 12.64 -0.88
CA PHE A 74 -10.58 13.12 0.49
C PHE A 74 -9.31 13.93 0.74
N LEU A 75 -8.37 14.00 -0.21
CA LEU A 75 -7.07 14.66 -0.01
C LEU A 75 -7.19 16.16 0.32
N ASP A 76 -8.22 16.84 -0.17
CA ASP A 76 -8.50 18.25 0.15
C ASP A 76 -9.16 18.46 1.53
N GLN A 77 -9.56 17.37 2.20
CA GLN A 77 -10.40 17.40 3.40
C GLN A 77 -9.69 16.75 4.61
N LEU A 78 -8.91 15.71 4.35
CA LEU A 78 -8.25 14.90 5.37
C LEU A 78 -6.74 15.01 5.23
N GLU A 79 -6.06 15.05 6.37
CA GLU A 79 -4.60 14.97 6.38
C GLU A 79 -4.12 13.64 5.80
N HIS A 80 -3.07 13.71 4.99
CA HIS A 80 -2.48 12.56 4.32
C HIS A 80 -0.96 12.71 4.24
N ASP A 81 -0.26 11.59 4.09
CA ASP A 81 1.18 11.59 3.85
C ASP A 81 1.52 11.91 2.39
N GLU A 82 2.82 12.02 2.08
CA GLU A 82 3.31 12.29 0.72
C GLU A 82 2.92 11.20 -0.30
N ALA A 83 2.58 10.00 0.18
CA ALA A 83 2.15 8.87 -0.65
C ALA A 83 0.61 8.77 -0.76
N GLY A 84 -0.13 9.72 -0.17
CA GLY A 84 -1.59 9.81 -0.25
C GLY A 84 -2.34 8.95 0.77
N TYR A 85 -1.67 8.31 1.73
CA TYR A 85 -2.34 7.57 2.80
C TYR A 85 -2.91 8.54 3.83
N LEU A 86 -4.13 8.30 4.28
CA LEU A 86 -4.77 9.13 5.29
C LEU A 86 -4.06 8.99 6.63
N ILE A 87 -3.81 10.13 7.29
CA ILE A 87 -3.19 10.17 8.61
C ILE A 87 -4.25 9.97 9.68
N THR A 88 -4.06 8.94 10.52
CA THR A 88 -4.82 8.75 11.76
C THR A 88 -3.97 9.07 12.98
N LYS A 89 -4.62 9.36 14.11
CA LYS A 89 -3.94 9.52 15.39
C LYS A 89 -3.28 8.21 15.82
N ALA A 90 -2.18 8.30 16.56
CA ALA A 90 -1.45 7.15 17.05
C ALA A 90 -2.37 6.16 17.78
N HIS A 91 -2.34 4.89 17.36
CA HIS A 91 -3.15 3.80 17.91
C HIS A 91 -4.68 4.06 17.87
N SER A 92 -5.16 4.80 16.87
CA SER A 92 -6.57 5.15 16.69
C SER A 92 -6.97 5.12 15.21
N THR A 93 -8.27 5.16 14.94
CA THR A 93 -8.84 5.32 13.60
C THR A 93 -9.26 6.75 13.30
N GLU A 94 -9.19 7.64 14.29
CA GLU A 94 -9.55 9.05 14.18
C GLU A 94 -8.64 9.81 13.23
N THR A 95 -9.24 10.58 12.31
CA THR A 95 -8.54 11.51 11.43
C THR A 95 -8.41 12.90 12.07
N ASN A 96 -7.92 13.88 11.29
CA ASN A 96 -7.92 15.30 11.68
C ASN A 96 -9.33 15.91 11.78
N VAL A 97 -10.35 15.29 11.16
CA VAL A 97 -11.74 15.77 11.19
C VAL A 97 -12.56 14.97 12.22
N PRO A 98 -13.14 15.61 13.26
CA PRO A 98 -13.97 14.92 14.24
C PRO A 98 -15.15 14.19 13.59
N GLY A 99 -15.36 12.92 14.00
CA GLY A 99 -16.42 12.07 13.45
C GLY A 99 -16.08 11.40 12.12
N VAL A 100 -14.89 11.64 11.57
CA VAL A 100 -14.36 10.94 10.39
C VAL A 100 -13.23 10.01 10.81
N PHE A 101 -13.35 8.75 10.41
CA PHE A 101 -12.44 7.67 10.76
C PHE A 101 -11.90 7.01 9.48
N ALA A 102 -10.63 6.61 9.49
CA ALA A 102 -10.00 5.88 8.40
C ALA A 102 -9.55 4.49 8.90
N VAL A 103 -9.78 3.46 8.08
CA VAL A 103 -9.49 2.06 8.41
C VAL A 103 -8.97 1.29 7.19
N GLY A 104 -8.22 0.22 7.43
CA GLY A 104 -7.65 -0.60 6.36
C GLY A 104 -6.57 0.11 5.55
N ASP A 105 -6.36 -0.36 4.33
CA ASP A 105 -5.19 -0.03 3.51
C ASP A 105 -5.10 1.46 3.14
N VAL A 106 -6.20 2.23 3.20
CA VAL A 106 -6.16 3.68 2.91
C VAL A 106 -5.39 4.50 3.96
N GLN A 107 -5.12 3.93 5.13
CA GLN A 107 -4.29 4.53 6.19
C GLN A 107 -3.11 3.64 6.63
N ASP A 108 -3.04 2.39 6.15
CA ASP A 108 -1.96 1.45 6.47
C ASP A 108 -1.04 1.24 5.26
N HIS A 109 0.08 1.97 5.20
CA HIS A 109 1.10 1.78 4.16
C HIS A 109 2.09 0.64 4.48
N VAL A 110 2.02 0.04 5.68
CA VAL A 110 3.03 -0.91 6.18
C VAL A 110 2.60 -2.35 5.95
N TYR A 111 1.44 -2.75 6.48
CA TYR A 111 1.06 -4.18 6.51
C TYR A 111 0.19 -4.57 5.30
N ARG A 112 -0.89 -3.81 5.02
CA ARG A 112 -1.78 -4.03 3.86
C ARG A 112 -2.24 -5.49 3.72
N GLN A 113 -2.75 -6.06 4.82
CA GLN A 113 -3.25 -7.42 4.85
C GLN A 113 -4.75 -7.42 5.14
N ALA A 114 -5.48 -8.37 4.57
CA ALA A 114 -6.92 -8.50 4.82
C ALA A 114 -7.26 -8.59 6.32
N VAL A 115 -6.42 -9.27 7.11
CA VAL A 115 -6.62 -9.40 8.57
C VAL A 115 -6.35 -8.08 9.31
N THR A 116 -5.35 -7.29 8.92
CA THR A 116 -5.09 -5.98 9.55
C THR A 116 -6.17 -4.97 9.16
N ALA A 117 -6.66 -5.03 7.92
CA ALA A 117 -7.79 -4.23 7.46
C ALA A 117 -9.09 -4.58 8.21
N ALA A 118 -9.39 -5.86 8.41
CA ALA A 118 -10.55 -6.28 9.19
C ALA A 118 -10.44 -5.83 10.66
N GLY A 119 -9.26 -5.96 11.27
CA GLY A 119 -9.01 -5.51 12.64
C GLY A 119 -9.23 -4.01 12.82
N SER A 120 -8.61 -3.19 11.96
CA SER A 120 -8.80 -1.73 11.98
C SER A 120 -10.25 -1.33 11.64
N GLY A 121 -10.92 -2.05 10.76
CA GLY A 121 -12.35 -1.85 10.48
C GLY A 121 -13.23 -2.02 11.73
N CYS A 122 -12.95 -3.04 12.55
CA CYS A 122 -13.62 -3.22 13.84
C CYS A 122 -13.36 -2.04 14.79
N MET A 123 -12.11 -1.57 14.87
CA MET A 123 -11.76 -0.40 15.67
C MET A 123 -12.56 0.84 15.23
N GLY A 124 -12.63 1.11 13.93
CA GLY A 124 -13.32 2.29 13.40
C GLY A 124 -14.82 2.25 13.61
N ALA A 125 -15.43 1.07 13.54
CA ALA A 125 -16.84 0.90 13.88
C ALA A 125 -17.13 1.26 15.35
N LEU A 126 -16.29 0.79 16.27
CA LEU A 126 -16.43 1.08 17.71
C LEU A 126 -16.13 2.55 18.03
N ASP A 127 -15.15 3.16 17.37
CA ASP A 127 -14.85 4.59 17.54
C ASP A 127 -16.00 5.47 17.02
N ALA A 128 -16.58 5.12 15.87
CA ALA A 128 -17.76 5.80 15.33
C ALA A 128 -18.98 5.65 16.24
N GLU A 129 -19.23 4.45 16.77
CA GLU A 129 -20.30 4.19 17.74
C GLU A 129 -20.16 5.10 18.97
N LYS A 130 -18.98 5.14 19.57
CA LYS A 130 -18.69 5.98 20.75
C LYS A 130 -18.87 7.46 20.46
N TYR A 131 -18.39 7.92 19.30
CA TYR A 131 -18.55 9.31 18.88
C TYR A 131 -20.04 9.69 18.77
N LEU A 132 -20.85 8.84 18.13
CA LEU A 132 -22.29 9.05 18.03
C LEU A 132 -22.99 9.03 19.39
N ALA A 133 -22.63 8.11 20.28
CA ALA A 133 -23.18 8.03 21.63
C ALA A 133 -22.87 9.28 22.46
N ALA A 134 -21.65 9.81 22.35
CA ALA A 134 -21.24 11.05 23.01
C ALA A 134 -22.04 12.26 22.50
N LEU A 135 -22.31 12.35 21.20
CA LEU A 135 -23.16 13.41 20.62
C LEU A 135 -24.61 13.36 21.13
N GLN A 136 -25.12 12.17 21.42
CA GLN A 136 -26.48 11.98 21.95
C GLN A 136 -26.59 12.23 23.47
N GLY A 137 -25.51 12.62 24.13
CA GLY A 137 -25.49 12.86 25.59
C GLY A 137 -25.50 11.57 26.42
N HIS A 138 -25.31 10.41 25.79
CA HIS A 138 -25.17 9.13 26.48
C HIS A 138 -23.71 8.93 26.95
N LEU A 139 -23.27 9.76 27.89
CA LEU A 139 -21.91 9.72 28.47
C LEU A 139 -21.55 8.36 29.11
N MET A 140 -22.55 7.57 29.54
CA MET A 140 -22.35 6.29 30.22
C MET A 140 -21.96 5.11 29.30
N ALA A 141 -22.04 5.26 27.97
CA ALA A 141 -21.60 4.21 27.03
C ALA A 141 -20.14 4.42 26.53
N ALA A 142 -19.62 5.65 26.62
CA ALA A 142 -18.30 6.00 26.08
C ALA A 142 -17.12 5.54 26.97
N GLU A 143 -17.35 5.34 28.28
CA GLU A 143 -16.31 4.99 29.27
C GLU A 143 -16.11 3.47 29.47
N ALA A 144 -16.90 2.60 28.84
CA ALA A 144 -17.00 1.19 29.22
C ALA A 144 -15.89 0.25 28.69
N ALA A 145 -14.84 0.76 28.02
CA ALA A 145 -13.69 -0.06 27.64
C ALA A 145 -12.39 0.66 27.99
N PRO A 146 -11.63 0.20 29.00
CA PRO A 146 -10.34 0.81 29.34
C PRO A 146 -9.41 0.69 28.12
N ARG A 147 -8.87 1.83 27.69
CA ARG A 147 -7.67 1.85 26.83
C ARG A 147 -6.49 1.51 27.76
N SER A 148 -6.16 0.22 27.86
CA SER A 148 -4.96 -0.28 28.53
C SER A 148 -3.71 0.01 27.71
#